data_AF-A0A3C0UIN8-F1
#
_entry.id   AF-A0A3C0UIN8-F1
#
_cell.length_a   1.000
_cell.length_b   1.000
_cell.length_c   1.000
_cell.angle_alpha   90.00
_cell.angle_beta   90.00
_cell.angle_gamma   90.00
#
_symmetry.space_group_name_H-M   'P 1'
#
loop_
_entity.id
_entity.type
_entity.pdbx_description
1 polymer ?
#
loop_
_entity_poly.entity_id
_entity_poly.type
_entity_poly.pdbx_seq_one_letter_code
_entity_poly.pdbx_strand_id
1 'polypeptide(L)'
;LVTREQLESNNYTGLGDALRDVNGVIVSVAGGFPGAPEVVRLNGDERVTVMIDGRKIGRPEGIGSGRASIDLNSIISMDNIERIEIVKGGASALYGSDAVGGV
;
A
#
# COMPACT_ATOMS: atom_id res chain seq x y z
N LEU A 1 -10.84 -3.05 -4.61
CA LEU A 1 -11.57 -2.95 -3.34
C LEU A 1 -11.39 -4.27 -2.61
N VAL A 2 -10.91 -4.21 -1.39
CA VAL A 2 -10.94 -5.31 -0.42
C VAL A 2 -11.92 -4.88 0.67
N THR A 3 -12.96 -5.67 0.87
CA THR A 3 -14.07 -5.38 1.79
C THR A 3 -13.81 -5.90 3.19
N ARG A 4 -14.57 -5.41 4.18
CA ARG A 4 -14.51 -5.89 5.57
C ARG A 4 -14.69 -7.40 5.63
N GLU A 5 -15.67 -7.92 4.91
CA GLU A 5 -16.00 -9.34 4.87
C GLU A 5 -14.83 -10.17 4.33
N GLN A 6 -14.13 -9.67 3.31
CA GLN A 6 -12.93 -10.33 2.78
C GLN A 6 -11.76 -10.31 3.76
N LEU A 7 -11.58 -9.21 4.51
CA LEU A 7 -10.53 -9.10 5.52
C LEU A 7 -10.79 -10.07 6.70
N GLU A 8 -12.05 -10.32 7.04
CA GLU A 8 -12.43 -11.26 8.10
C GLU A 8 -12.42 -12.73 7.62
N SER A 9 -12.84 -12.99 6.38
CA SER A 9 -12.93 -14.36 5.85
C SER A 9 -11.57 -14.93 5.47
N ASN A 10 -10.66 -14.07 5.04
CA ASN A 10 -9.32 -14.45 4.63
C ASN A 10 -8.40 -14.15 5.81
N ASN A 11 -7.77 -15.18 6.38
CA ASN A 11 -6.88 -15.08 7.54
C ASN A 11 -5.57 -14.35 7.21
N TYR A 12 -5.66 -13.08 6.79
CA TYR A 12 -4.53 -12.23 6.48
C TYR A 12 -3.74 -11.92 7.74
N THR A 13 -2.42 -12.05 7.66
CA THR A 13 -1.55 -11.77 8.82
C THR A 13 -1.14 -10.30 8.90
N GLY A 14 -1.39 -9.53 7.83
CA GLY A 14 -1.16 -8.10 7.75
C GLY A 14 -1.67 -7.50 6.45
N LEU A 15 -1.56 -6.16 6.34
CA LEU A 15 -2.04 -5.40 5.20
C LEU A 15 -1.33 -5.80 3.89
N GLY A 16 -0.04 -6.11 3.96
CA GLY A 16 0.72 -6.60 2.80
C GLY A 16 0.13 -7.86 2.17
N ASP A 17 -0.39 -8.79 2.98
CA ASP A 17 -1.01 -10.04 2.49
C ASP A 17 -2.36 -9.77 1.83
N ALA A 18 -3.20 -8.93 2.46
CA ALA A 18 -4.46 -8.53 1.87
C ALA A 18 -4.29 -7.83 0.52
N LEU A 19 -3.23 -7.03 0.37
CA LEU A 19 -2.88 -6.37 -0.88
C LEU A 19 -2.38 -7.34 -1.96
N ARG A 20 -1.65 -8.41 -1.60
CA ARG A 20 -1.13 -9.42 -2.55
C ARG A 20 -2.24 -10.19 -3.27
N ASP A 21 -3.41 -10.32 -2.65
CA ASP A 21 -4.59 -10.96 -3.26
C ASP A 21 -5.27 -10.10 -4.33
N VAL A 22 -4.91 -8.83 -4.44
CA VAL A 22 -5.48 -7.92 -5.43
C VAL A 22 -4.67 -8.01 -6.73
N ASN A 23 -5.32 -8.45 -7.81
CA ASN A 23 -4.71 -8.49 -9.15
C ASN A 23 -4.02 -7.18 -9.54
N GLY A 24 -2.78 -7.25 -10.03
CA GLY A 24 -2.01 -6.07 -10.43
C GLY A 24 -1.39 -5.28 -9.28
N VAL A 25 -1.50 -5.78 -8.05
CA VAL A 25 -0.75 -5.30 -6.88
C VAL A 25 0.43 -6.25 -6.63
N ILE A 26 1.60 -5.69 -6.41
CA ILE A 26 2.80 -6.43 -6.02
C ILE A 26 3.32 -5.82 -4.73
N VAL A 27 3.49 -6.64 -3.70
CA VAL A 27 4.09 -6.21 -2.42
C VAL A 27 5.39 -6.97 -2.21
N SER A 28 6.51 -6.24 -2.30
CA SER A 28 7.86 -6.79 -2.14
C SER A 28 8.54 -6.23 -0.90
N VAL A 29 9.34 -7.04 -0.20
CA VAL A 29 10.12 -6.60 0.97
C VAL A 29 11.41 -5.92 0.50
N ALA A 30 11.64 -4.68 0.88
CA ALA A 30 12.86 -3.95 0.52
C ALA A 30 14.09 -4.60 1.19
N GLY A 31 15.04 -5.12 0.41
CA GLY A 31 16.27 -5.70 0.95
C GLY A 31 16.16 -7.16 1.45
N GLY A 32 14.96 -7.76 1.42
CA GLY A 32 14.79 -9.21 1.56
C GLY A 32 15.09 -9.83 2.93
N PHE A 33 15.11 -9.03 4.00
CA PHE A 33 15.25 -9.52 5.38
C PHE A 33 13.96 -9.34 6.18
N PRO A 34 13.70 -10.20 7.20
CA PRO A 34 12.52 -10.05 8.05
C PRO A 34 12.44 -8.68 8.72
N GLY A 35 11.28 -8.03 8.64
CA GLY A 35 11.04 -6.69 9.22
C GLY A 35 11.51 -5.52 8.35
N ALA A 36 12.00 -5.76 7.13
CA ALA A 36 12.29 -4.66 6.22
C ALA A 36 11.00 -4.04 5.66
N PRO A 37 11.02 -2.74 5.27
CA PRO A 37 9.83 -2.07 4.74
C PRO A 37 9.25 -2.76 3.51
N GLU A 38 7.93 -2.79 3.42
CA GLU A 38 7.25 -3.27 2.21
C GLU A 38 7.21 -2.18 1.14
N VAL A 39 7.29 -2.60 -0.12
CA VAL A 39 7.18 -1.76 -1.30
C VAL A 39 6.00 -2.23 -2.13
N VAL A 40 5.03 -1.33 -2.30
CA VAL A 40 3.84 -1.57 -3.12
C VAL A 40 4.09 -1.08 -4.54
N ARG A 41 3.73 -1.91 -5.53
CA ARG A 41 3.65 -1.54 -6.94
C ARG A 41 2.26 -1.80 -7.48
N LEU A 42 1.77 -0.86 -8.27
CA LEU A 42 0.52 -1.00 -9.01
C LEU A 42 0.86 -1.04 -10.50
N ASN A 43 0.51 -2.15 -11.16
CA ASN A 43 0.83 -2.40 -12.57
C ASN A 43 2.32 -2.18 -12.91
N GLY A 44 3.22 -2.51 -11.98
CA GLY A 44 4.68 -2.42 -12.16
C GLY A 44 5.32 -1.08 -11.77
N ASP A 45 4.55 -0.05 -11.41
CA ASP A 45 5.09 1.25 -11.00
C ASP A 45 5.10 1.39 -9.46
N GLU A 46 6.22 1.83 -8.91
CA GLU A 46 6.42 2.00 -7.45
C GLU A 46 6.01 3.38 -6.91
N ARG A 47 5.61 4.29 -7.81
CA ARG A 47 5.04 5.61 -7.47
C ARG A 47 3.58 5.42 -7.11
N VAL A 48 3.36 4.89 -5.91
CA VAL A 48 2.03 4.70 -5.31
C VAL A 48 1.90 5.60 -4.10
N THR A 49 0.76 6.28 -3.97
CA THR A 49 0.46 7.11 -2.79
C THR A 49 -0.43 6.33 -1.83
N VAL A 50 -0.03 6.20 -0.56
CA VAL A 50 -0.88 5.56 0.45
C VAL A 50 -1.58 6.61 1.28
N MET A 51 -2.87 6.38 1.54
CA MET A 51 -3.74 7.28 2.28
C MET A 51 -4.54 6.50 3.33
N ILE A 52 -4.77 7.12 4.49
CA ILE A 52 -5.75 6.65 5.48
C ILE A 52 -6.76 7.76 5.65
N ASP A 53 -8.04 7.43 5.47
CA ASP A 53 -9.16 8.37 5.61
C ASP A 53 -8.95 9.69 4.86
N GLY A 54 -8.43 9.59 3.62
CA GLY A 54 -8.18 10.77 2.77
C GLY A 54 -6.93 11.57 3.13
N ARG A 55 -6.13 11.14 4.12
CA ARG A 55 -4.88 11.79 4.51
C ARG A 55 -3.69 10.97 4.02
N LYS A 56 -2.82 11.61 3.25
CA LYS A 56 -1.57 11.01 2.77
C LYS A 56 -0.70 10.64 3.97
N ILE A 57 -0.24 9.39 4.02
CA ILE A 57 0.69 8.95 5.05
C ILE A 57 2.12 9.29 4.59
N GLY A 58 2.85 9.98 5.45
CA GLY A 58 4.21 10.42 5.20
C GLY A 58 5.19 9.26 5.14
N ARG A 59 6.30 9.46 4.42
CA ARG A 59 7.42 8.51 4.41
C ARG A 59 8.25 8.67 5.68
N PRO A 60 8.87 7.60 6.19
CA PRO A 60 10.03 7.76 7.07
C PRO A 60 11.08 8.63 6.36
N GLU A 61 11.63 9.63 7.06
CA GLU A 61 12.69 10.48 6.50
C GLU A 61 13.86 9.62 5.99
N GLY A 62 14.31 9.87 4.75
CA GLY A 62 15.49 9.20 4.16
C GLY A 62 15.20 8.22 3.02
N ILE A 63 13.94 7.90 2.72
CA ILE A 63 13.61 7.02 1.57
C ILE A 63 13.28 7.88 0.34
N GLY A 64 14.13 7.78 -0.69
CA GLY A 64 14.13 8.61 -1.90
C GLY A 64 12.77 8.76 -2.59
N SER A 65 12.63 9.87 -3.32
CA SER A 65 11.44 10.29 -4.08
C SER A 65 10.86 9.15 -4.94
N GLY A 66 9.54 8.98 -4.93
CA GLY A 66 8.82 8.02 -5.78
C GLY A 66 8.63 6.57 -5.31
N ARG A 67 9.03 6.16 -4.09
CA ARG A 67 8.79 4.78 -3.60
C ARG A 67 7.69 4.73 -2.55
N ALA A 68 6.69 3.88 -2.74
CA ALA A 68 5.80 3.43 -1.68
C ALA A 68 6.52 2.45 -0.73
N SER A 69 7.64 2.88 -0.14
CA SER A 69 8.33 2.11 0.90
C SER A 69 7.73 2.51 2.24
N ILE A 70 6.79 1.71 2.67
CA ILE A 70 5.95 1.98 3.82
C ILE A 70 5.89 0.67 4.60
N ASP A 71 6.20 0.73 5.88
CA ASP A 71 5.92 -0.40 6.76
C ASP A 71 4.41 -0.43 7.04
N LEU A 72 3.70 -1.17 6.20
CA LEU A 72 2.24 -1.27 6.23
C LEU A 72 1.72 -1.84 7.56
N ASN A 73 2.53 -2.64 8.25
CA ASN A 73 2.13 -3.31 9.49
C ASN A 73 2.24 -2.39 10.72
N SER A 74 3.11 -1.38 10.71
CA SER A 74 3.23 -0.44 11.83
C SER A 74 2.27 0.74 11.78
N ILE A 75 1.63 1.00 10.64
CA ILE A 75 0.80 2.19 10.43
C ILE A 75 -0.64 1.97 10.86
N ILE A 76 -1.21 0.78 10.62
CA ILE A 76 -2.59 0.48 10.96
C ILE A 76 -2.78 -1.02 11.21
N SER A 77 -3.49 -1.36 12.29
CA SER A 77 -3.91 -2.74 12.56
C SER A 77 -5.05 -3.14 11.63
N MET A 78 -5.07 -4.39 11.16
CA MET A 78 -6.14 -4.96 10.33
C MET A 78 -7.54 -4.79 10.95
N ASP A 79 -7.64 -4.89 12.28
CA ASP A 79 -8.90 -4.71 13.01
C ASP A 79 -9.51 -3.33 12.78
N ASN A 80 -8.68 -2.31 12.52
CA ASN A 80 -9.10 -0.93 12.32
C ASN A 80 -9.40 -0.58 10.85
N ILE A 81 -9.30 -1.53 9.91
CA ILE A 81 -9.43 -1.26 8.46
C ILE A 81 -10.80 -1.68 7.93
N GLU A 82 -11.72 -0.74 7.71
CA GLU A 82 -13.05 -1.10 7.18
C GLU A 82 -13.03 -1.62 5.75
N ARG A 83 -12.21 -1.02 4.91
CA ARG A 83 -12.00 -1.47 3.53
C ARG A 83 -10.70 -0.89 3.00
N ILE A 84 -10.18 -1.53 1.96
CA ILE A 84 -9.01 -1.07 1.21
C ILE A 84 -9.45 -0.75 -0.21
N GLU A 85 -9.28 0.51 -0.60
CA GLU A 85 -9.50 0.97 -1.97
C GLU A 85 -8.16 1.04 -2.71
N ILE A 86 -8.12 0.54 -3.94
CA ILE A 86 -6.92 0.52 -4.77
C ILE A 86 -7.29 1.12 -6.13
N VAL A 87 -6.63 2.22 -6.48
CA VAL A 87 -6.79 2.89 -7.77
C VAL A 87 -5.52 2.70 -8.56
N LYS A 88 -5.61 1.99 -9.69
CA LYS A 88 -4.45 1.64 -10.52
C LYS A 88 -4.33 2.62 -11.68
N GLY A 89 -3.12 3.07 -11.99
CA GLY A 89 -2.82 4.00 -13.07
C GLY A 89 -2.77 5.46 -12.64
N GLY A 90 -2.62 6.36 -13.62
CA GLY A 90 -2.26 7.76 -13.40
C GLY A 90 -3.25 8.53 -12.53
N ALA A 91 -2.92 8.67 -11.26
CA ALA A 91 -3.71 9.39 -10.25
C ALA A 91 -3.02 10.70 -9.82
N SER A 92 -1.92 11.08 -10.49
CA SER A 92 -1.06 12.20 -10.09
C SER A 92 -1.74 13.57 -10.12
N ALA A 93 -2.75 13.76 -10.99
CA ALA A 93 -3.48 15.02 -11.06
C ALA A 93 -4.25 15.34 -9.77
N LEU A 94 -4.67 14.31 -9.02
CA LEU A 94 -5.42 14.45 -7.78
C LEU A 94 -4.57 14.26 -6.54
N TYR A 95 -3.60 13.33 -6.59
CA TYR A 95 -2.85 12.88 -5.40
C TYR A 95 -1.35 13.21 -5.42
N GLY A 96 -0.90 13.93 -6.46
CA GLY A 96 0.47 14.44 -6.59
C GLY A 96 1.43 13.50 -7.34
N SER A 97 2.66 13.95 -7.52
CA SER A 97 3.68 13.29 -8.36
C SER A 97 4.07 11.88 -7.93
N ASP A 98 3.74 11.48 -6.70
CA ASP A 98 3.98 10.13 -6.17
C ASP A 98 2.87 9.14 -6.54
N ALA A 99 1.80 9.54 -7.24
CA ALA A 99 0.65 8.70 -7.54
C ALA A 99 0.58 8.31 -9.03
N VAL A 100 1.72 8.02 -9.65
CA VAL A 100 1.78 7.67 -11.10
C VAL A 100 1.32 6.24 -11.34
N GLY A 101 1.77 5.31 -10.51
CA GLY A 101 1.29 3.93 -10.47
C GLY A 101 -0.12 3.82 -9.89
N GLY A 102 -0.46 4.74 -8.98
CA GLY A 102 -1.81 4.87 -8.44
C GLY A 102 -1.84 5.26 -6.97
N VAL A 103 -2.92 4.86 -6.30
CA VAL A 103 -3.19 5.08 -4.87
C VAL A 103 -3.59 3.76 -4.24
#